data_AF-A0A5C5VVC5-F1
#
_entry.id   AF-A0A5C5VVC5-F1
#
_cell.length_a   1.000
_cell.length_b   1.000
_cell.length_c   1.000
_cell.angle_alpha   90.00
_cell.angle_beta   90.00
_cell.angle_gamma   90.00
#
_symmetry.space_group_name_H-M   'P 1'
#
loop_
_entity.id
_entity.type
_entity.pdbx_description
1 polymer ?
#
loop_
_entity_poly.entity_id
_entity_poly.type
_entity_poly.pdbx_seq_one_letter_code
_entity_poly.pdbx_strand_id
1 'polypeptide(L)'
;MSSETQLEQRNMFLNHYTCYCCGEHWTDVWDCHVDDDCPHCGARHCSPIDSEDLVIADNGDRTEPSRTTEMSEVQTVLVIVSGGVVQDVVCS
;
A
#
# COMPACT_ATOMS: atom_id res chain seq x y z
N MET A 1 -9.36 34.77 -24.97
CA MET A 1 -8.79 35.05 -23.64
C MET A 1 -9.10 33.85 -22.76
N SER A 2 -8.07 33.40 -22.06
CA SER A 2 -8.08 32.54 -20.87
C SER A 2 -8.80 31.20 -21.00
N SER A 3 -8.02 30.19 -21.40
CA SER A 3 -8.31 28.78 -21.16
C SER A 3 -8.27 28.55 -19.64
N GLU A 4 -9.43 28.63 -18.99
CA GLU A 4 -9.58 28.24 -17.59
C GLU A 4 -9.41 26.72 -17.53
N THR A 5 -8.23 26.26 -17.12
CA THR A 5 -7.99 24.85 -16.80
C THR A 5 -8.79 24.54 -15.55
N GLN A 6 -10.00 24.01 -15.74
CA GLN A 6 -10.84 23.50 -14.67
C GLN A 6 -10.09 22.32 -14.05
N LEU A 7 -9.51 22.52 -12.87
CA LEU A 7 -8.94 21.43 -12.07
C LEU A 7 -10.10 20.48 -11.76
N GLU A 8 -10.19 19.38 -12.48
CA GLU A 8 -11.21 18.36 -12.22
C GLU A 8 -10.85 17.69 -10.90
N GLN A 9 -11.56 18.07 -9.84
CA GLN A 9 -11.43 17.41 -8.54
C GLN A 9 -12.10 16.05 -8.63
N ARG A 10 -11.35 14.99 -8.35
CA ARG A 10 -11.87 13.62 -8.29
C ARG A 10 -12.06 13.23 -6.84
N ASN A 11 -13.28 12.82 -6.49
CA ASN A 11 -13.58 12.27 -5.18
C ASN A 11 -13.09 10.82 -5.15
N MET A 12 -12.10 10.56 -4.33
CA MET A 12 -11.48 9.27 -4.10
C MET A 12 -11.71 8.87 -2.65
N PHE A 13 -11.46 7.62 -2.32
CA PHE A 13 -11.59 7.07 -0.99
C PHE A 13 -10.31 6.31 -0.63
N LEU A 14 -9.73 6.61 0.53
CA LEU A 14 -8.70 5.78 1.14
C LEU A 14 -9.40 4.69 1.94
N ASN A 15 -9.49 3.50 1.37
CA ASN A 15 -10.14 2.36 2.00
C ASN A 15 -9.17 1.70 2.98
N HIS A 16 -9.60 1.45 4.22
CA HIS A 16 -8.85 0.75 5.25
C HIS A 16 -9.37 -0.66 5.42
N TYR A 17 -8.50 -1.66 5.33
CA TYR A 17 -8.86 -3.06 5.36
C TYR A 17 -8.21 -3.80 6.54
N THR A 18 -8.92 -4.80 7.06
CA THR A 18 -8.37 -5.82 7.96
C THR A 18 -8.73 -7.19 7.42
N CYS A 19 -7.73 -8.04 7.19
CA CYS A 19 -7.95 -9.40 6.72
C CYS A 19 -8.62 -10.25 7.80
N TYR A 20 -9.81 -10.77 7.51
CA TYR A 20 -10.53 -11.68 8.41
C TYR A 20 -9.82 -13.02 8.64
N CYS A 21 -8.87 -13.39 7.77
CA CYS A 21 -8.16 -14.67 7.83
C CYS A 21 -6.85 -14.57 8.62
N CYS A 22 -5.98 -13.61 8.28
CA CYS A 22 -4.64 -13.49 8.86
C CYS A 22 -4.43 -12.25 9.73
N GLY A 23 -5.39 -11.32 9.77
CA GLY A 23 -5.28 -10.08 10.56
C GLY A 23 -4.39 -9.00 9.95
N GLU A 24 -3.90 -9.19 8.72
CA GLU A 24 -3.14 -8.15 8.00
C GLU A 24 -3.97 -6.88 7.81
N HIS A 25 -3.35 -5.72 7.96
CA HIS A 25 -3.97 -4.42 7.73
C HIS A 25 -3.34 -3.73 6.53
N TRP A 26 -4.14 -3.15 5.65
CA TRP A 26 -3.63 -2.37 4.53
C TRP A 26 -4.61 -1.28 4.11
N THR A 27 -4.12 -0.34 3.31
CA THR A 27 -4.94 0.69 2.69
C THR A 27 -4.79 0.68 1.18
N ASP A 28 -5.85 1.09 0.48
CA ASP A 28 -5.83 1.25 -0.97
C ASP A 28 -6.75 2.39 -1.39
N VAL A 29 -6.43 3.05 -2.50
CA VAL A 29 -7.14 4.24 -2.97
C VAL A 29 -8.04 3.88 -4.15
N TRP A 30 -9.34 4.12 -4.00
CA TRP A 30 -10.34 3.79 -5.00
C TRP A 30 -11.34 4.92 -5.18
N ASP A 31 -11.99 5.01 -6.34
CA ASP A 31 -13.05 5.99 -6.59
C ASP A 31 -14.36 5.63 -5.87
N CYS A 32 -14.38 4.49 -5.18
CA CYS A 32 -15.48 3.99 -4.37
C CYS A 32 -14.99 3.06 -3.25
N HIS A 33 -15.88 2.72 -2.32
CA HIS A 33 -15.61 1.66 -1.35
C HIS A 33 -15.75 0.31 -2.05
N VAL A 34 -14.68 -0.49 -2.07
CA VAL A 34 -14.62 -1.74 -2.83
C VAL A 34 -13.98 -2.85 -2.02
N ASP A 35 -14.46 -4.08 -2.20
CA ASP A 35 -13.82 -5.27 -1.64
C ASP A 35 -12.47 -5.53 -2.32
N ASP A 36 -11.51 -6.03 -1.55
CA ASP A 36 -10.16 -6.30 -2.03
C ASP A 36 -9.65 -7.70 -1.61
N ASP A 37 -8.59 -8.16 -2.27
CA ASP A 37 -7.87 -9.38 -1.94
C ASP A 37 -6.69 -9.05 -1.01
N CYS A 38 -6.57 -9.78 0.11
CA CYS A 38 -5.53 -9.59 1.11
C CYS A 38 -4.13 -9.84 0.50
N PRO A 39 -3.20 -8.86 0.57
CA PRO A 39 -1.88 -8.97 -0.05
C PRO A 39 -0.97 -10.00 0.61
N HIS A 40 -1.23 -10.35 1.88
CA HIS A 40 -0.39 -11.27 2.64
C HIS A 40 -0.78 -12.75 2.45
N CYS A 41 -2.08 -13.08 2.55
CA CYS A 41 -2.55 -14.48 2.50
C CYS A 41 -3.43 -14.81 1.30
N GLY A 42 -3.82 -13.83 0.49
CA GLY A 42 -4.71 -14.02 -0.66
C GLY A 42 -6.17 -14.28 -0.31
N ALA A 43 -6.58 -14.07 0.96
CA ALA A 43 -7.99 -14.10 1.34
C ALA A 43 -8.77 -13.05 0.53
N ARG A 44 -9.88 -13.45 -0.08
CA ARG A 44 -10.64 -12.61 -1.01
C ARG A 44 -11.82 -11.94 -0.35
N HIS A 45 -12.39 -10.93 -1.01
CA HIS A 45 -13.61 -10.26 -0.57
C HIS A 45 -13.46 -9.59 0.81
N CYS A 46 -12.32 -8.97 1.07
CA CYS A 46 -12.14 -8.17 2.27
C CYS A 46 -12.77 -6.79 2.03
N SER A 47 -13.92 -6.55 2.65
CA SER A 47 -14.56 -5.22 2.65
C SER A 47 -13.77 -4.24 3.51
N PRO A 48 -13.77 -2.94 3.18
CA PRO A 48 -13.14 -1.93 4.02
C PRO A 48 -13.86 -1.82 5.36
N ILE A 49 -13.09 -1.71 6.43
CA ILE A 49 -13.58 -1.49 7.79
C ILE A 49 -13.84 0.00 8.06
N ASP A 50 -13.14 0.88 7.33
CA ASP A 50 -13.31 2.33 7.37
C ASP A 50 -12.85 2.92 6.03
N SER A 51 -13.25 4.15 5.72
CA SER A 51 -12.83 4.83 4.49
C SER A 51 -12.81 6.34 4.67
N GLU A 52 -11.73 6.97 4.24
CA GLU A 52 -11.57 8.43 4.30
C GLU A 52 -11.81 9.07 2.92
N ASP A 53 -12.56 10.16 2.88
CA ASP A 53 -12.73 10.96 1.65
C ASP A 53 -11.43 11.67 1.26
N LEU A 54 -10.96 11.42 0.04
CA LEU A 54 -9.81 12.08 -0.56
C LEU A 54 -10.27 12.97 -1.71
N VAL A 55 -9.84 14.23 -1.69
CA VAL A 55 -10.02 15.16 -2.82
C VAL A 55 -8.70 15.28 -3.55
N ILE A 56 -8.61 14.67 -4.73
CA ILE A 56 -7.41 14.77 -5.57
C ILE A 56 -7.64 15.86 -6.61
N ALA A 57 -6.78 16.88 -6.60
CA ALA A 57 -6.71 17.86 -7.68
C ALA A 57 -5.97 17.20 -8.85
N ASP A 58 -6.68 16.93 -9.94
CA ASP A 58 -6.05 16.43 -11.16
C ASP A 58 -5.18 17.54 -11.77
N ASN A 59 -3.87 17.47 -11.51
CA ASN A 59 -2.89 18.34 -12.16
C ASN A 59 -2.49 17.82 -13.56
N GLY A 60 -3.16 16.80 -14.09
CA GLY A 60 -2.88 16.20 -15.39
C GLY A 60 -1.66 15.27 -15.40
N ASP A 61 -1.16 14.87 -14.22
CA ASP A 61 -0.10 13.87 -14.10
C ASP A 61 -0.74 12.51 -13.79
N ARG A 62 -0.45 11.51 -14.63
CA ARG A 62 -1.03 10.17 -14.53
C ARG A 62 -0.41 9.41 -13.35
N THR A 63 -0.84 9.74 -12.14
CA THR A 63 -0.44 9.02 -10.94
C THR A 63 -1.49 7.97 -10.64
N GLU A 64 -1.17 6.71 -10.96
CA GLU A 64 -2.03 5.57 -10.66
C GLU A 64 -2.22 5.42 -9.14
N PRO A 65 -3.45 5.13 -8.66
CA PRO A 65 -3.70 4.87 -7.25
C PRO A 65 -2.81 3.71 -6.80
N SER A 66 -1.94 3.99 -5.82
CA SER A 66 -0.90 3.07 -5.40
C SER A 66 -1.27 2.48 -4.05
N ARG A 67 -1.44 1.15 -4.01
CA ARG A 67 -1.61 0.39 -2.78
C ARG A 67 -0.38 0.55 -1.89
N THR A 68 -0.59 1.02 -0.66
CA THR A 68 0.44 1.04 0.38
C THR A 68 0.15 -0.06 1.38
N THR A 69 0.88 -1.17 1.26
CA THR A 69 1.07 -2.07 2.38
C THR A 69 2.13 -1.42 3.27
N GLU A 70 1.80 -1.12 4.53
CA GLU A 70 2.79 -0.76 5.54
C GLU A 70 3.68 -1.98 5.80
N MET A 71 4.59 -2.26 4.86
CA MET A 71 5.61 -3.26 5.05
C MET A 71 6.59 -2.70 6.08
N SER A 72 6.47 -3.23 7.29
CA SER A 72 7.45 -3.14 8.37
C SER A 72 8.88 -3.03 7.80
N GLU A 73 9.59 -2.01 8.26
CA GLU A 73 10.88 -1.51 7.77
C GLU A 73 11.77 -2.60 7.16
N VAL A 74 12.11 -2.46 5.88
CA VAL A 74 12.98 -3.39 5.16
C VAL A 74 14.38 -3.36 5.80
N GLN A 75 14.64 -4.29 6.72
CA GLN A 75 15.95 -4.42 7.36
C GLN A 75 16.96 -4.85 6.29
N THR A 76 17.77 -3.91 5.82
CA THR A 76 18.82 -4.19 4.82
C THR A 76 19.90 -5.05 5.48
N VAL A 77 19.86 -6.36 5.27
CA VAL A 77 20.91 -7.29 5.70
C VAL A 77 22.06 -7.23 4.69
N LEU A 78 23.12 -6.49 5.02
CA LEU A 78 24.36 -6.50 4.25
C LEU A 78 25.14 -7.80 4.56
N VAL A 79 25.06 -8.79 3.67
CA VAL A 79 25.90 -10.00 3.75
C VAL A 79 27.21 -9.75 3.01
N ILE A 80 28.30 -9.52 3.75
CA ILE A 80 29.65 -9.46 3.17
C ILE A 80 30.19 -10.90 3.08
N VAL A 81 30.15 -11.48 1.87
CA VAL A 81 30.78 -12.78 1.61
C VAL A 81 32.26 -12.53 1.30
N SER A 82 33.09 -12.34 2.33
CA SER A 82 34.54 -12.45 2.17
C SER A 82 34.91 -13.92 2.02
N GLY A 83 35.32 -14.29 0.81
CA GLY A 83 35.82 -15.60 0.38
C GLY A 83 36.03 -16.65 1.48
N GLY A 84 35.01 -17.48 1.68
CA GLY A 84 35.11 -18.88 2.09
C GLY A 84 35.84 -19.20 3.40
N VAL A 85 35.15 -19.05 4.54
CA VAL A 85 35.17 -20.04 5.64
C VAL A 85 33.98 -19.77 6.56
N VAL A 86 33.13 -20.77 6.76
CA VAL A 86 32.13 -20.80 7.84
C VAL A 86 32.88 -21.01 9.17
N GLN A 87 32.68 -20.12 10.15
CA GLN A 87 33.15 -20.34 11.51
C GLN A 87 32.00 -20.08 12.48
N ASP A 88 31.88 -21.00 13.44
CA ASP A 88 30.76 -21.27 14.33
C ASP A 88 30.03 -20.06 14.92
N VAL A 89 28.70 -20.17 14.97
CA VAL A 89 27.85 -19.30 15.80
C VAL A 89 28.00 -19.74 17.25
N VAL A 90 28.76 -18.96 18.02
CA VAL A 90 28.70 -18.99 19.49
C VAL A 90 27.45 -18.22 19.93
N CYS A 91 26.55 -18.89 20.63
CA CYS A 91 25.40 -18.26 21.30
C CYS A 91 25.84 -17.56 22.59
N SER A 92 25.40 -16.32 22.78
CA SER A 92 25.31 -15.64 24.08
C SER A 92 24.12 -14.70 24.08
#